data_AF-A0A8I1MXI2-F1
#
_entry.id   AF-A0A8I1MXI2-F1
#
_cell.length_a   1.000
_cell.length_b   1.000
_cell.length_c   1.000
_cell.angle_alpha   90.00
_cell.angle_beta   90.00
_cell.angle_gamma   90.00
#
_symmetry.space_group_name_H-M   'P 1'
#
loop_
_entity.id
_entity.type
_entity.pdbx_description
1 polymer ?
#
loop_
_entity_poly.entity_id
_entity_poly.type
_entity_poly.pdbx_seq_one_letter_code
_entity_poly.pdbx_strand_id
1 'polypeptide(L)'
;MHDLSRQLRALALLLDYPSEAMQTHLADLASVLGALEPVQPAARESLRGLIDHMTAADLMDLQAEFVDTFDRGRSTSLNLFEQVHGDSRDRGQAMVDLLAQYQEVGLDLQAKELPDYLPVYLEYCSVLDPSAAREALEEVALLVAHLTVALDRRESPWVAVTAAVCRLCGVNDWRALVEQQTGQETRPPTPGPRDIQKEGLPADWTPAGLDAVWAEEPVDFLGACNPQQAKPSVQTVQFMPRAAQPHSAGV
;
A
#
# COMPACT_ATOMS: atom_id res chain seq x y z
N MET A 1 26.25 6.46 12.36
CA MET A 1 25.05 7.05 11.72
C MET A 1 24.80 6.50 10.32
N HIS A 2 25.82 6.38 9.45
CA HIS A 2 25.65 5.92 8.06
C HIS A 2 25.23 4.44 7.86
N ASP A 3 25.23 3.60 8.89
CA ASP A 3 25.06 2.16 8.69
C ASP A 3 23.59 1.75 8.53
N LEU A 4 22.72 2.18 9.45
CA LEU A 4 21.28 1.91 9.39
C LEU A 4 20.65 2.49 8.12
N SER A 5 21.02 3.72 7.74
CA SER A 5 20.55 4.36 6.50
C SER A 5 20.87 3.52 5.26
N ARG A 6 22.12 3.04 5.13
CA ARG A 6 22.52 2.17 4.01
C ARG A 6 21.80 0.82 4.04
N GLN A 7 21.61 0.26 5.23
CA GLN A 7 20.90 -1.01 5.40
C GLN A 7 19.43 -0.88 4.99
N LEU A 8 18.74 0.20 5.39
CA LEU A 8 17.35 0.46 4.99
C LEU A 8 17.23 0.61 3.48
N ARG A 9 18.14 1.34 2.84
CA ARG A 9 18.18 1.45 1.36
C ARG A 9 18.45 0.11 0.68
N ALA A 10 19.33 -0.71 1.25
CA ALA A 10 19.58 -2.05 0.71
C ALA A 10 18.34 -2.95 0.82
N LEU A 11 17.62 -2.91 1.94
CA LEU A 11 16.35 -3.63 2.10
C LEU A 11 15.26 -3.08 1.17
N ALA A 12 15.18 -1.77 0.97
CA ALA A 12 14.27 -1.12 0.02
C ALA A 12 14.52 -1.63 -1.40
N LEU A 13 15.78 -1.65 -1.85
CA LEU A 13 16.16 -2.17 -3.17
C LEU A 13 15.80 -3.65 -3.33
N LEU A 14 15.98 -4.50 -2.31
CA LEU A 14 15.60 -5.91 -2.43
C LEU A 14 14.07 -6.14 -2.52
N LEU A 15 13.27 -5.14 -2.13
CA LEU A 15 11.81 -5.15 -2.25
C LEU A 15 11.32 -4.39 -3.48
N ASP A 16 12.20 -3.74 -4.25
CA ASP A 16 11.81 -3.02 -5.45
C ASP A 16 11.78 -3.92 -6.69
N TYR A 17 11.12 -3.45 -7.76
CA TYR A 17 10.99 -4.22 -8.98
C TYR A 17 12.37 -4.58 -9.57
N PRO A 18 12.65 -5.87 -9.86
CA PRO A 18 13.97 -6.29 -10.32
C PRO A 18 14.39 -5.61 -11.63
N SER A 19 15.64 -5.13 -11.66
CA SER A 19 16.24 -4.49 -12.83
C SER A 19 17.69 -4.94 -13.03
N GLU A 20 18.22 -4.74 -14.25
CA GLU A 20 19.64 -5.04 -14.55
C GLU A 20 20.60 -4.26 -13.64
N ALA A 21 20.27 -3.00 -13.35
CA ALA A 21 21.05 -2.15 -12.46
C ALA A 21 21.09 -2.74 -11.04
N MET A 22 19.95 -3.18 -10.52
CA MET A 22 19.89 -3.85 -9.22
C MET A 22 20.72 -5.13 -9.20
N GLN A 23 20.57 -6.01 -10.20
CA GLN A 23 21.32 -7.28 -10.27
C GLN A 23 22.84 -7.05 -10.28
N THR A 24 23.29 -5.99 -10.95
CA THR A 24 24.72 -5.61 -11.00
C THR A 24 25.27 -5.22 -9.62
N HIS A 25 24.42 -4.75 -8.70
CA HIS A 25 24.80 -4.27 -7.37
C HIS A 25 24.46 -5.25 -6.23
N LEU A 26 23.90 -6.43 -6.51
CA LEU A 26 23.50 -7.39 -5.48
C LEU A 26 24.64 -7.79 -4.53
N ALA A 27 25.87 -7.92 -5.04
CA ALA A 27 27.05 -8.19 -4.23
C ALA A 27 27.34 -7.09 -3.21
N ASP A 28 27.16 -5.82 -3.60
CA ASP A 28 27.33 -4.65 -2.72
C ASP A 28 26.24 -4.64 -1.64
N LEU A 29 24.99 -4.94 -2.00
CA LEU A 29 23.87 -5.05 -1.05
C LEU A 29 24.16 -6.14 -0.01
N ALA A 30 24.68 -7.28 -0.45
CA ALA A 30 25.05 -8.38 0.43
C ALA A 30 26.15 -8.01 1.43
N SER A 31 27.10 -7.17 1.03
CA SER A 31 28.12 -6.63 1.93
C SER A 31 27.53 -5.68 2.97
N VAL A 32 26.59 -4.81 2.57
CA VAL A 32 25.93 -3.86 3.48
C VAL A 32 25.08 -4.61 4.52
N LEU A 33 24.36 -5.64 4.09
CA LEU A 33 23.45 -6.41 4.95
C LEU A 33 24.15 -7.46 5.83
N GLY A 34 25.41 -7.81 5.53
CA GLY A 34 26.20 -8.73 6.35
C GLY A 34 26.44 -8.24 7.79
N ALA A 35 26.39 -6.93 8.01
CA ALA A 35 26.56 -6.30 9.33
C ALA A 35 25.22 -5.86 9.97
N LEU A 36 24.07 -6.30 9.43
CA LEU A 36 22.76 -5.86 9.88
C LEU A 36 22.47 -6.31 11.33
N GLU A 37 22.25 -5.34 12.22
CA GLU A 37 21.84 -5.53 13.62
C GLU A 37 20.48 -4.88 13.85
N PRO A 38 19.61 -5.41 14.74
CA PRO A 38 19.81 -6.55 15.65
C PRO A 38 19.46 -7.91 15.02
N VAL A 39 19.67 -8.08 13.71
CA VAL A 39 19.28 -9.27 12.98
C VAL A 39 20.21 -10.45 13.27
N GLN A 40 19.62 -11.56 13.72
CA GLN A 40 20.34 -12.78 14.09
C GLN A 40 21.08 -13.40 12.88
N PRO A 41 22.17 -14.17 13.10
CA PRO A 41 22.94 -14.78 12.02
C PRO A 41 22.11 -15.59 11.01
N ALA A 42 21.12 -16.36 11.50
CA ALA A 42 20.23 -17.14 10.63
C ALA A 42 19.42 -16.27 9.65
N ALA A 43 18.98 -15.09 10.09
CA ALA A 43 18.24 -14.17 9.23
C ALA A 43 19.17 -13.47 8.20
N ARG A 44 20.45 -13.24 8.55
CA ARG A 44 21.43 -12.78 7.56
C ARG A 44 21.73 -13.83 6.50
N GLU A 45 21.75 -15.10 6.90
CA GLU A 45 21.87 -16.22 5.95
C GLU A 45 20.65 -16.31 5.03
N SER A 46 19.43 -16.11 5.54
CA SER A 46 18.24 -16.04 4.68
C SER A 46 18.30 -14.88 3.69
N LEU A 47 18.77 -13.69 4.11
CA LEU A 47 19.00 -12.56 3.21
C LEU A 47 20.04 -12.88 2.14
N ARG A 48 21.14 -13.56 2.53
CA ARG A 48 22.16 -14.04 1.59
C ARG A 48 21.55 -14.99 0.57
N GLY A 49 20.74 -15.96 1.02
CA GLY A 49 20.07 -16.91 0.14
C GLY A 49 19.17 -16.23 -0.90
N LEU A 50 18.39 -15.22 -0.50
CA LEU A 50 17.61 -14.42 -1.45
C LEU A 50 18.51 -13.70 -2.46
N ILE A 51 19.59 -13.05 -1.99
CA ILE A 51 20.52 -12.34 -2.87
C ILE A 51 21.17 -13.29 -3.88
N ASP A 52 21.58 -14.48 -3.44
CA ASP A 52 22.19 -15.49 -4.30
C ASP A 52 21.17 -16.00 -5.34
N HIS A 53 19.91 -16.18 -4.95
CA HIS A 53 18.80 -16.49 -5.87
C HIS A 53 18.61 -15.41 -6.93
N MET A 54 18.49 -14.14 -6.50
CA MET A 54 18.32 -12.99 -7.41
C MET A 54 19.53 -12.79 -8.35
N THR A 55 20.72 -13.18 -7.89
CA THR A 55 21.97 -13.11 -8.68
C THR A 55 22.03 -14.20 -9.75
N ALA A 56 21.52 -15.39 -9.44
CA ALA A 56 21.55 -16.54 -10.34
C ALA A 56 20.39 -16.55 -11.35
N ALA A 57 19.27 -15.91 -11.03
CA ALA A 57 18.07 -15.89 -11.87
C ALA A 57 18.26 -15.02 -13.13
N ASP A 58 17.67 -15.49 -14.24
CA ASP A 58 17.44 -14.62 -15.40
C ASP A 58 16.50 -13.46 -15.01
N LEU A 59 16.75 -12.27 -15.54
CA LEU A 59 16.00 -11.08 -15.15
C LEU A 59 14.50 -11.23 -15.44
N MET A 60 14.12 -11.80 -16.59
CA MET A 60 12.70 -11.96 -16.94
C MET A 60 12.01 -12.93 -15.99
N ASP A 61 12.68 -14.02 -15.62
CA ASP A 61 12.15 -14.99 -14.65
C ASP A 61 12.02 -14.37 -13.26
N LEU A 62 13.03 -13.60 -12.82
CA LEU A 62 13.01 -12.89 -11.55
C LEU A 62 11.89 -11.85 -11.48
N GLN A 63 11.69 -11.10 -12.57
CA GLN A 63 10.58 -10.15 -12.69
C GLN A 63 9.22 -10.84 -12.65
N ALA A 64 9.09 -12.01 -13.30
CA ALA A 64 7.87 -12.80 -13.27
C ALA A 64 7.56 -13.32 -11.86
N GLU A 65 8.58 -13.81 -11.15
CA GLU A 65 8.46 -14.27 -9.76
C GLU A 65 8.07 -13.12 -8.81
N PHE A 66 8.65 -11.93 -9.02
CA PHE A 66 8.31 -10.74 -8.25
C PHE A 66 6.84 -10.36 -8.41
N VAL A 67 6.35 -10.27 -9.65
CA VAL A 67 4.93 -9.97 -9.95
C VAL A 67 4.02 -11.08 -9.41
N ASP A 68 4.41 -12.35 -9.52
CA ASP A 68 3.67 -13.48 -8.94
C ASP A 68 3.51 -13.35 -7.42
N THR A 69 4.57 -12.87 -6.76
CA THR A 69 4.64 -12.70 -5.31
C THR A 69 3.81 -11.51 -4.84
N PHE A 70 4.04 -10.33 -5.42
CA PHE A 70 3.55 -9.06 -4.87
C PHE A 70 2.26 -8.53 -5.53
N ASP A 71 1.97 -8.87 -6.79
CA ASP A 71 0.85 -8.28 -7.55
C ASP A 71 -0.40 -9.19 -7.61
N ARG A 72 -0.30 -10.44 -7.18
CA ARG A 72 -1.41 -11.42 -7.27
C ARG A 72 -2.46 -11.32 -6.16
N GLY A 73 -2.30 -10.42 -5.20
CA GLY A 73 -3.33 -10.20 -4.20
C GLY A 73 -2.90 -9.29 -3.06
N ARG A 74 -3.91 -8.81 -2.32
CA ARG A 74 -3.71 -7.84 -1.25
C ARG A 74 -2.73 -8.31 -0.18
N SER A 75 -2.82 -9.57 0.25
CA SER A 75 -2.06 -10.13 1.39
C SER A 75 -0.55 -9.97 1.28
N THR A 76 -0.03 -9.94 0.06
CA THR A 76 1.40 -9.81 -0.22
C THR A 76 1.73 -8.50 -0.89
N SER A 77 0.78 -7.56 -1.03
CA SER A 77 1.05 -6.25 -1.61
C SER A 77 2.10 -5.47 -0.80
N LEU A 78 2.98 -4.77 -1.50
CA LEU A 78 3.95 -3.86 -0.89
C LEU A 78 3.34 -2.49 -0.55
N ASN A 79 2.08 -2.24 -0.91
CA ASN A 79 1.37 -1.01 -0.55
C ASN A 79 0.77 -1.16 0.86
N LEU A 80 1.38 -0.50 1.83
CA LEU A 80 1.10 -0.68 3.25
C LEU A 80 -0.37 -0.42 3.61
N PHE A 81 -1.00 0.59 3.01
CA PHE A 81 -2.37 0.97 3.36
C PHE A 81 -3.44 0.11 2.70
N GLU A 82 -3.09 -0.72 1.71
CA GLU A 82 -4.03 -1.63 1.06
C GLU A 82 -4.60 -2.67 2.05
N GLN A 83 -3.78 -3.06 3.04
CA GLN A 83 -4.15 -3.99 4.11
C GLN A 83 -5.17 -3.39 5.10
N VAL A 84 -5.03 -2.09 5.43
CA VAL A 84 -5.77 -1.45 6.52
C VAL A 84 -7.04 -0.77 6.05
N HIS A 85 -6.92 0.07 5.01
CA HIS A 85 -7.97 0.97 4.58
C HIS A 85 -8.66 0.50 3.30
N GLY A 86 -8.01 -0.40 2.54
CA GLY A 86 -8.50 -0.86 1.26
C GLY A 86 -8.78 0.29 0.29
N ASP A 87 -10.03 0.47 -0.11
CA ASP A 87 -10.44 1.57 -1.02
C ASP A 87 -11.18 2.69 -0.27
N SER A 88 -11.08 2.73 1.07
CA SER A 88 -11.75 3.75 1.87
C SER A 88 -11.17 5.15 1.63
N ARG A 89 -11.99 6.17 1.89
CA ARG A 89 -11.54 7.58 1.88
C ARG A 89 -10.38 7.82 2.83
N ASP A 90 -10.30 7.05 3.92
CA ASP A 90 -9.22 7.14 4.91
C ASP A 90 -7.85 6.81 4.32
N ARG A 91 -7.79 5.91 3.32
CA ARG A 91 -6.54 5.65 2.58
C ARG A 91 -6.01 6.91 1.90
N GLY A 92 -6.91 7.66 1.26
CA GLY A 92 -6.56 8.89 0.56
C GLY A 92 -5.98 9.94 1.52
N GLN A 93 -6.59 10.09 2.70
CA GLN A 93 -6.07 11.02 3.71
C GLN A 93 -4.72 10.55 4.25
N ALA A 94 -4.55 9.27 4.57
CA ALA A 94 -3.28 8.72 5.03
C ALA A 94 -2.15 8.90 4.01
N MET A 95 -2.44 8.77 2.71
CA MET A 95 -1.48 9.05 1.64
C MET A 95 -1.07 10.54 1.59
N VAL A 96 -2.01 11.47 1.79
CA VAL A 96 -1.71 12.91 1.84
C VAL A 96 -0.85 13.25 3.06
N ASP A 97 -1.17 12.68 4.21
CA ASP A 97 -0.41 12.91 5.44
C ASP A 97 1.03 12.36 5.31
N LEU A 98 1.19 11.17 4.72
CA LEU A 98 2.50 10.58 4.47
C LEU A 98 3.32 11.38 3.44
N LEU A 99 2.68 11.91 2.39
CA LEU A 99 3.33 12.81 1.44
C LEU A 99 3.84 14.10 2.13
N ALA A 100 3.06 14.66 3.05
CA ALA A 100 3.49 15.82 3.82
C ALA A 100 4.74 15.53 4.66
N GLN A 101 4.78 14.36 5.32
CA GLN A 101 5.97 13.92 6.07
C GLN A 101 7.22 13.79 5.18
N TYR A 102 7.08 13.27 3.96
CA TYR A 102 8.19 13.18 3.02
C TYR A 102 8.72 14.57 2.61
N GLN A 103 7.80 15.51 2.39
CA GLN A 103 8.15 16.88 2.02
C GLN A 103 8.89 17.63 3.16
N GLU A 104 8.55 17.36 4.42
CA GLU A 104 9.22 17.95 5.58
C GLU A 104 10.71 17.64 5.64
N VAL A 105 11.11 16.48 5.11
CA VAL A 105 12.51 16.04 5.04
C VAL A 105 13.15 16.27 3.65
N GLY A 106 12.45 16.97 2.76
CA GLY A 106 12.93 17.35 1.43
C GLY A 106 12.91 16.21 0.41
N LEU A 107 12.11 15.16 0.63
CA LEU A 107 11.86 14.13 -0.36
C LEU A 107 10.69 14.52 -1.27
N ASP A 108 10.87 14.28 -2.57
CA ASP A 108 9.84 14.45 -3.59
C ASP A 108 9.69 13.13 -4.34
N LEU A 109 8.46 12.61 -4.40
CA LEU A 109 8.19 11.34 -5.03
C LEU A 109 8.04 11.52 -6.54
N GLN A 110 8.49 10.52 -7.29
CA GLN A 110 8.20 10.50 -8.72
C GLN A 110 6.70 10.30 -8.95
N ALA A 111 6.16 10.89 -10.01
CA ALA A 111 4.72 10.90 -10.29
C ALA A 111 4.06 9.51 -10.45
N LYS A 112 4.84 8.42 -10.46
CA LYS A 112 4.36 7.04 -10.63
C LYS A 112 4.45 6.21 -9.35
N GLU A 113 5.04 6.73 -8.28
CA GLU A 113 5.22 6.01 -7.02
C GLU A 113 4.15 6.43 -6.02
N LEU A 114 3.60 5.46 -5.30
CA LEU A 114 2.69 5.73 -4.20
C LEU A 114 3.48 5.95 -2.91
N PRO A 115 3.04 6.87 -2.03
CA PRO A 115 3.77 7.15 -0.80
C PRO A 115 3.80 5.97 0.16
N ASP A 116 2.79 5.09 0.13
CA ASP A 116 2.67 3.91 1.00
C ASP A 116 3.36 2.66 0.45
N TYR A 117 4.09 2.77 -0.67
CA TYR A 117 4.90 1.68 -1.19
C TYR A 117 6.08 1.42 -0.24
N LEU A 118 6.19 0.19 0.28
CA LEU A 118 7.15 -0.15 1.34
C LEU A 118 8.62 0.21 1.00
N PRO A 119 9.16 -0.05 -0.21
CA PRO A 119 10.49 0.43 -0.59
C PRO A 119 10.67 1.94 -0.43
N VAL A 120 9.70 2.74 -0.89
CA VAL A 120 9.71 4.21 -0.72
C VAL A 120 9.67 4.60 0.75
N TYR A 121 8.86 3.93 1.56
CA TYR A 121 8.81 4.18 3.01
C TYR A 121 10.14 3.86 3.70
N LEU A 122 10.83 2.79 3.30
CA LEU A 122 12.16 2.45 3.81
C LEU A 122 13.23 3.47 3.37
N GLU A 123 13.13 4.01 2.15
CA GLU A 123 13.98 5.11 1.69
C GLU A 123 13.76 6.38 2.52
N TYR A 124 12.51 6.71 2.83
CA TYR A 124 12.17 7.78 3.76
C TYR A 124 12.81 7.55 5.14
N CYS A 125 12.64 6.35 5.72
CA CYS A 125 13.28 6.02 6.99
C CYS A 125 14.82 6.14 6.94
N SER A 126 15.42 5.95 5.76
CA SER A 126 16.87 6.04 5.58
C SER A 126 17.43 7.46 5.65
N VAL A 127 16.60 8.50 5.44
CA VAL A 127 17.03 9.90 5.50
C VAL A 127 16.78 10.54 6.86
N LEU A 128 16.00 9.89 7.71
CA LEU A 128 15.73 10.33 9.08
C LEU A 128 16.94 10.13 10.01
N ASP A 129 16.95 10.88 11.10
CA ASP A 129 17.83 10.59 12.22
C ASP A 129 17.53 9.19 12.80
N PRO A 130 18.52 8.45 13.34
CA PRO A 130 18.33 7.05 13.72
C PRO A 130 17.23 6.78 14.77
N SER A 131 16.88 7.75 15.61
CA SER A 131 15.75 7.62 16.54
C SER A 131 14.42 7.75 15.80
N ALA A 132 14.26 8.79 14.98
CA ALA A 132 13.06 9.02 14.18
C ALA A 132 12.82 7.89 13.17
N ALA A 133 13.90 7.34 12.57
CA ALA A 133 13.81 6.17 11.72
C ALA A 133 13.23 4.94 12.44
N ARG A 134 13.60 4.72 13.71
CA ARG A 134 13.05 3.61 14.51
C ARG A 134 11.59 3.83 14.86
N GLU A 135 11.24 5.06 15.27
CA GLU A 135 9.85 5.43 15.56
C GLU A 135 8.97 5.21 14.32
N ALA A 136 9.40 5.69 13.14
CA ALA A 136 8.69 5.45 11.88
C ALA A 136 8.56 3.95 11.56
N LEU A 137 9.63 3.16 11.72
CA LEU A 137 9.56 1.71 11.51
C LEU A 137 8.59 1.02 12.49
N GLU A 138 8.51 1.47 13.73
CA GLU A 138 7.56 0.94 14.73
C GLU A 138 6.10 1.22 14.34
N GLU A 139 5.79 2.36 13.70
CA GLU A 139 4.44 2.68 13.24
C GLU A 139 3.89 1.67 12.22
N VAL A 140 4.76 1.16 11.33
CA VAL A 140 4.38 0.21 10.28
C VAL A 140 4.60 -1.26 10.69
N ALA A 141 5.03 -1.52 11.92
CA ALA A 141 5.45 -2.84 12.39
C ALA A 141 4.39 -3.93 12.17
N LEU A 142 3.12 -3.62 12.46
CA LEU A 142 2.01 -4.56 12.28
C LEU A 142 1.77 -4.87 10.80
N LEU A 143 1.84 -3.86 9.92
CA LEU A 143 1.62 -4.02 8.48
C LEU A 143 2.69 -4.92 7.86
N VAL A 144 3.95 -4.66 8.20
CA VAL A 144 5.08 -5.47 7.75
C VAL A 144 5.00 -6.90 8.34
N ALA A 145 4.52 -7.06 9.57
CA ALA A 145 4.29 -8.38 10.15
C ALA A 145 3.23 -9.18 9.39
N HIS A 146 2.10 -8.57 9.01
CA HIS A 146 1.08 -9.20 8.17
C HIS A 146 1.64 -9.65 6.81
N LEU A 147 2.40 -8.77 6.14
CA LEU A 147 3.10 -9.09 4.90
C LEU A 147 4.07 -10.27 5.10
N THR A 148 4.84 -10.27 6.19
CA THR A 148 5.80 -11.34 6.51
C THR A 148 5.09 -12.67 6.74
N VAL A 149 3.95 -12.70 7.44
CA VAL A 149 3.13 -13.92 7.59
C VAL A 149 2.65 -14.43 6.23
N ALA A 150 2.21 -13.54 5.35
CA ALA A 150 1.70 -13.92 4.05
C ALA A 150 2.81 -14.50 3.15
N LEU A 151 3.99 -13.89 3.14
CA LEU A 151 5.16 -14.36 2.38
C LEU A 151 5.68 -15.70 2.92
N ASP A 152 5.73 -15.86 4.25
CA ASP A 152 6.15 -17.11 4.88
C ASP A 152 5.21 -18.27 4.55
N ARG A 153 3.89 -18.05 4.58
CA ARG A 153 2.89 -19.06 4.19
C ARG A 153 3.00 -19.47 2.71
N ARG A 154 3.54 -18.60 1.87
CA ARG A 154 3.80 -18.87 0.45
C ARG A 154 5.21 -19.42 0.20
N GLU A 155 6.01 -19.59 1.26
CA GLU A 155 7.42 -20.02 1.16
C GLU A 155 8.25 -19.11 0.24
N SER A 156 7.89 -17.82 0.16
CA SER A 156 8.56 -16.85 -0.71
C SER A 156 9.93 -16.46 -0.14
N PRO A 157 11.00 -16.42 -0.95
CA PRO A 157 12.33 -16.04 -0.46
C PRO A 157 12.40 -14.58 0.04
N TRP A 158 11.48 -13.71 -0.42
CA TRP A 158 11.37 -12.33 0.06
C TRP A 158 10.95 -12.21 1.53
N VAL A 159 10.46 -13.28 2.16
CA VAL A 159 10.23 -13.31 3.62
C VAL A 159 11.48 -12.93 4.40
N ALA A 160 12.68 -13.21 3.86
CA ALA A 160 13.94 -12.83 4.48
C ALA A 160 14.05 -11.31 4.69
N VAL A 161 13.60 -10.52 3.72
CA VAL A 161 13.67 -9.05 3.75
C VAL A 161 12.64 -8.50 4.72
N THR A 162 11.39 -8.93 4.61
CA THR A 162 10.32 -8.40 5.48
C THR A 162 10.50 -8.85 6.93
N ALA A 163 11.02 -10.06 7.18
CA ALA A 163 11.41 -10.49 8.52
C ALA A 163 12.57 -9.66 9.09
N ALA A 164 13.53 -9.24 8.26
CA ALA A 164 14.58 -8.32 8.69
C ALA A 164 14.02 -6.94 9.05
N VAL A 165 13.08 -6.42 8.23
CA VAL A 165 12.37 -5.16 8.53
C VAL A 165 11.58 -5.29 9.83
N CYS A 166 10.80 -6.36 10.06
CA CYS A 166 10.11 -6.59 11.33
C CYS A 166 11.05 -6.49 12.54
N ARG A 167 12.25 -7.07 12.45
CA ARG A 167 13.23 -6.99 13.55
C ARG A 167 13.73 -5.57 13.77
N LEU A 168 13.88 -4.78 12.70
CA LEU A 168 14.22 -3.35 12.82
C LEU A 168 13.07 -2.55 13.45
N CYS A 169 11.82 -2.96 13.22
CA CYS A 169 10.63 -2.44 13.91
C CYS A 169 10.51 -2.93 15.38
N GLY A 170 11.48 -3.66 15.91
CA GLY A 170 11.42 -4.25 17.27
C GLY A 170 10.58 -5.52 17.41
N VAL A 171 10.06 -6.07 16.30
CA VAL A 171 9.21 -7.27 16.28
C VAL A 171 10.06 -8.52 16.01
N ASN A 172 10.30 -9.29 17.07
CA ASN A 172 11.03 -10.56 16.97
C ASN A 172 10.14 -11.75 16.60
N ASP A 173 8.88 -11.73 17.05
CA ASP A 173 7.88 -12.77 16.76
C ASP A 173 6.68 -12.15 16.04
N TRP A 174 6.83 -11.99 14.73
CA TRP A 174 5.81 -11.43 13.87
C TRP A 174 4.58 -12.35 13.74
N ARG A 175 4.71 -13.66 13.99
CA ARG A 175 3.57 -14.60 14.00
C ARG A 175 2.69 -14.33 15.21
N ALA A 176 3.29 -14.24 16.39
CA ALA A 176 2.56 -13.95 17.62
C ALA A 176 1.90 -12.57 17.58
N LEU A 177 2.57 -11.55 17.02
CA LEU A 177 1.99 -10.21 16.87
C LEU A 177 0.70 -10.24 16.04
N VAL A 178 0.72 -10.92 14.88
CA VAL A 178 -0.45 -11.01 14.00
C VAL A 178 -1.56 -11.87 14.62
N GLU A 179 -1.22 -12.95 15.32
CA GLU A 179 -2.19 -13.79 16.02
C GLU A 179 -2.91 -13.04 17.14
N GLN A 180 -2.19 -12.22 17.92
CA GLN A 180 -2.78 -11.40 18.99
C GLN A 180 -3.77 -10.38 18.43
N GLN A 181 -3.46 -9.73 17.30
CA GLN A 181 -4.35 -8.77 16.65
C GLN A 181 -5.59 -9.47 16.04
N THR A 182 -5.39 -10.60 15.36
CA THR A 182 -6.50 -11.38 14.78
C THR A 182 -7.42 -11.95 15.87
N GLY A 183 -6.86 -12.30 17.04
CA GLY A 183 -7.63 -12.74 18.21
C GLY A 183 -8.38 -11.61 18.93
N GLN A 184 -7.95 -10.36 18.78
CA GLN A 184 -8.63 -9.17 19.30
C GLN A 184 -9.73 -8.66 18.36
N GLU A 185 -9.57 -8.82 17.05
CA GLU A 185 -10.64 -8.67 16.06
C GLU A 185 -11.55 -9.91 16.06
N THR A 186 -12.28 -10.14 17.16
CA THR A 186 -13.50 -10.94 17.10
C THR A 186 -14.49 -10.20 16.22
N ARG A 187 -14.42 -10.40 14.90
CA ARG A 187 -15.58 -10.17 14.04
C ARG A 187 -16.71 -10.98 14.67
N PRO A 188 -17.84 -10.37 15.05
CA PRO A 188 -18.99 -11.17 15.45
C PRO A 188 -19.23 -12.17 14.31
N PRO A 189 -19.47 -13.46 14.62
CA PRO A 189 -19.71 -14.44 13.57
C PRO A 189 -20.74 -13.85 12.62
N THR A 190 -20.47 -13.92 11.31
CA THR A 190 -21.44 -13.49 10.30
C THR A 190 -22.77 -14.07 10.73
N PRO A 191 -23.77 -13.24 11.08
CA PRO A 191 -25.04 -13.76 11.56
C PRO A 191 -25.53 -14.78 10.52
N GLY A 192 -25.93 -15.96 10.98
CA GLY A 192 -26.58 -16.91 10.10
C GLY A 192 -27.78 -16.26 9.41
N PRO A 193 -28.34 -16.87 8.36
CA PRO A 193 -29.55 -16.36 7.72
C PRO A 193 -30.58 -15.99 8.80
N ARG A 194 -30.99 -14.71 8.85
CA ARG A 194 -31.95 -14.24 9.86
C ARG A 194 -33.24 -15.05 9.74
N ASP A 195 -33.66 -15.67 10.83
CA ASP A 195 -34.91 -16.41 10.87
C ASP A 195 -36.05 -15.42 11.15
N ILE A 196 -36.58 -14.81 10.08
CA ILE A 196 -37.63 -13.77 10.15
C ILE A 196 -38.86 -14.28 10.92
N GLN A 197 -39.13 -15.59 10.89
CA GLN A 197 -40.26 -16.19 11.61
C GLN A 197 -40.05 -16.23 13.12
N LYS A 198 -38.79 -16.24 13.58
CA LYS A 198 -38.41 -16.40 14.98
C LYS A 198 -38.03 -15.07 15.64
N GLU A 199 -37.38 -14.18 14.89
CA GLU A 199 -36.85 -12.90 15.37
C GLU A 199 -37.83 -11.74 15.16
N GLY A 200 -38.78 -11.89 14.23
CA GLY A 200 -39.65 -10.80 13.80
C GLY A 200 -38.89 -9.73 13.01
N LEU A 201 -39.62 -8.89 12.28
CA LEU A 201 -39.02 -7.69 11.69
C LEU A 201 -38.86 -6.62 12.78
N PRO A 202 -37.69 -5.99 12.91
CA PRO A 202 -37.52 -4.78 13.71
C PRO A 202 -38.57 -3.73 13.29
N ALA A 203 -39.12 -2.96 14.24
CA ALA A 203 -40.20 -2.01 13.97
C ALA A 203 -39.81 -0.89 12.99
N ASP A 204 -38.50 -0.65 12.85
CA ASP A 204 -37.83 0.28 11.94
C ASP A 204 -37.59 -0.29 10.54
N TRP A 205 -37.81 -1.59 10.31
CA TRP A 205 -37.68 -2.26 9.02
C TRP A 205 -38.90 -2.02 8.11
N THR A 206 -39.23 -0.74 7.91
CA THR A 206 -40.20 -0.27 6.92
C THR A 206 -39.45 0.29 5.72
N PRO A 207 -40.04 0.31 4.50
CA PRO A 207 -39.42 0.97 3.35
C PRO A 207 -38.96 2.40 3.68
N ALA A 208 -39.78 3.16 4.42
CA ALA A 208 -39.47 4.52 4.85
C ALA A 208 -38.33 4.60 5.89
N GLY A 209 -38.22 3.62 6.80
CA GLY A 209 -37.14 3.57 7.79
C GLY A 209 -35.80 3.18 7.16
N LEU A 210 -35.83 2.24 6.21
CA LEU A 210 -34.65 1.88 5.41
C LEU A 210 -34.21 3.04 4.53
N ASP A 211 -35.14 3.70 3.84
CA ASP A 211 -34.85 4.89 3.04
C ASP A 211 -34.27 6.02 3.92
N ALA A 212 -34.71 6.18 5.17
CA ALA A 212 -34.18 7.20 6.08
C ALA A 212 -32.76 6.90 6.60
N VAL A 213 -32.42 5.62 6.83
CA VAL A 213 -31.05 5.21 7.23
C VAL A 213 -30.06 5.32 6.06
N TRP A 214 -30.55 5.16 4.83
CA TRP A 214 -29.76 5.25 3.59
C TRP A 214 -29.88 6.62 2.89
N ALA A 215 -30.68 7.53 3.44
CA ALA A 215 -30.77 8.90 2.97
C ALA A 215 -29.56 9.68 3.50
N GLU A 216 -28.49 9.70 2.72
CA GLU A 216 -27.41 10.66 2.93
C GLU A 216 -27.96 12.09 2.75
N GLU A 217 -27.48 13.04 3.57
CA GLU A 217 -27.67 14.46 3.26
C GLU A 217 -27.01 14.74 1.90
N PRO A 218 -27.73 15.34 0.95
CA PRO A 218 -27.18 15.61 -0.37
C PRO A 218 -25.96 16.53 -0.24
N VAL A 219 -24.84 16.09 -0.80
CA VAL A 219 -23.61 16.88 -0.85
C VAL A 219 -23.84 18.14 -1.69
N ASP A 220 -23.73 19.31 -1.05
CA ASP A 220 -23.75 20.60 -1.74
C ASP A 220 -22.38 20.85 -2.39
N PHE A 221 -22.33 20.72 -3.72
CA PHE A 221 -21.17 21.09 -4.50
C PHE A 221 -21.14 22.61 -4.67
N LEU A 222 -20.61 23.33 -3.66
CA LEU A 222 -20.27 24.75 -3.79
C LEU A 222 -21.41 25.60 -4.41
N GLY A 223 -22.66 25.35 -4.02
CA GLY A 223 -23.83 26.08 -4.52
C GLY A 223 -24.40 25.58 -5.85
N ALA A 224 -24.06 24.36 -6.29
CA ALA A 224 -24.70 23.74 -7.45
C ALA A 224 -26.12 23.25 -7.10
N CYS A 225 -27.14 23.85 -7.74
CA CYS A 225 -28.54 23.50 -7.51
C CYS A 225 -28.82 22.00 -7.68
N ASN A 226 -29.50 21.41 -6.69
CA ASN A 226 -30.05 20.07 -6.75
C ASN A 226 -31.01 19.94 -7.96
N PRO A 227 -30.78 19.01 -8.90
CA PRO A 227 -31.61 18.87 -10.11
C PRO A 227 -33.08 18.51 -9.83
N GLN A 228 -33.42 18.03 -8.62
CA GLN A 228 -34.80 17.78 -8.22
C GLN A 228 -35.61 19.05 -7.94
N GLN A 229 -34.94 20.19 -7.71
CA GLN A 229 -35.59 21.49 -7.48
C GLN A 229 -35.59 22.39 -8.72
N ALA A 230 -34.84 22.02 -9.77
CA ALA A 230 -34.80 22.76 -11.01
C ALA A 230 -35.93 22.33 -11.93
N LYS A 231 -36.92 23.22 -12.17
CA LYS A 231 -37.85 23.06 -13.30
C LYS A 231 -37.00 23.02 -14.59
N PRO A 232 -37.04 21.94 -15.38
CA PRO A 232 -36.20 21.86 -16.56
C PRO A 232 -36.74 22.81 -17.64
N SER A 233 -36.11 23.97 -17.82
CA SER A 233 -36.26 24.75 -19.03
C SER A 233 -35.38 24.13 -20.11
N VAL A 234 -35.94 23.19 -20.87
CA VAL A 234 -35.27 22.61 -22.04
C VAL A 234 -35.16 23.70 -23.10
N GLN A 235 -33.98 24.27 -23.28
CA GLN A 235 -33.65 25.05 -24.48
C GLN A 235 -33.05 24.11 -25.52
N THR A 236 -33.74 23.96 -26.65
CA THR A 236 -33.27 23.17 -27.79
C THR A 236 -32.00 23.78 -28.36
N VAL A 237 -30.91 23.01 -28.36
CA VAL A 237 -29.65 23.39 -29.01
C VAL A 237 -29.84 23.39 -30.52
N GLN A 238 -29.72 24.55 -31.16
CA GLN A 238 -29.70 24.67 -32.62
C GLN A 238 -28.26 24.55 -33.13
N PHE A 239 -27.98 23.50 -33.90
CA PHE A 239 -26.72 23.37 -34.62
C PHE A 239 -26.76 24.20 -35.91
N MET A 240 -25.94 25.24 -36.00
CA MET A 240 -25.75 25.99 -37.23
C MET A 240 -24.60 25.40 -38.06
N PRO A 241 -24.78 25.14 -39.36
CA PRO A 241 -23.71 24.68 -40.22
C PRO A 241 -22.64 25.78 -40.37
N ARG A 242 -21.37 25.39 -40.18
CA ARG A 242 -20.21 26.28 -40.33
C ARG A 242 -20.10 26.72 -41.79
N ALA A 243 -20.17 28.03 -42.04
CA ALA A 243 -19.98 28.58 -43.40
C ALA A 243 -18.60 28.19 -43.94
N ALA A 244 -18.56 27.68 -45.16
CA ALA A 244 -17.33 27.32 -45.85
C ALA A 244 -16.49 28.57 -46.08
N GLN A 245 -15.32 28.65 -45.44
CA GLN A 245 -14.33 29.68 -45.76
C GLN A 245 -13.64 29.29 -47.08
N PRO A 246 -13.57 30.18 -48.08
CA PRO A 246 -12.80 29.92 -49.28
C PRO A 246 -11.31 29.95 -48.93
N HIS A 247 -10.60 28.85 -49.21
CA HIS A 247 -9.14 28.81 -49.15
C HIS A 247 -8.55 29.84 -50.11
N SER A 248 -7.80 30.81 -49.57
CA SER A 248 -6.98 31.72 -50.38
C SER A 248 -5.81 30.95 -50.98
N ALA A 249 -5.84 30.74 -52.30
CA ALA A 249 -4.65 30.41 -53.07
C ALA A 249 -3.82 31.69 -53.25
N GLY A 250 -2.54 31.65 -52.88
CA GLY A 250 -1.63 32.77 -53.03
C GLY A 250 -0.16 32.33 -52.99
N VAL A 251 0.38 32.20 -54.21
CA VAL A 251 1.77 32.27 -54.72
C VAL A 251 2.90 32.44 -53.71
#